data_AF-A0A938CXT2-F1
#
_entry.id   AF-A0A938CXT2-F1
#
_cell.length_a   1.000
_cell.length_b   1.000
_cell.length_c   1.000
_cell.angle_alpha   90.00
_cell.angle_beta   90.00
_cell.angle_gamma   90.00
#
_symmetry.space_group_name_H-M   'P 1'
#
loop_
_entity.id
_entity.type
_entity.pdbx_description
1 polymer ?
#
loop_
_entity_poly.entity_id
_entity_poly.type
_entity_poly.pdbx_seq_one_letter_code
_entity_poly.pdbx_strand_id
1 'polypeptide(L)'
;TRSLAGRESPYTTLLYTPVVGVVAFGLMLPWTVSWPSAGDVALVLAMGAVGAIGHFLLIKAYENAGAAELAPYTYVHILSSAALGYAVWGDVPDLWAAVGALVIAGSGLWLAMRQSKG
;
A
#
# COMPACT_ATOMS: atom_id res chain seq x y z
N THR A 1 13.93 -14.87 -10.52
CA THR A 1 13.73 -13.49 -10.04
C THR A 1 14.97 -12.83 -9.44
N ARG A 2 16.08 -13.55 -9.21
CA ARG A 2 17.36 -13.03 -8.68
C ARG A 2 18.20 -12.16 -9.66
N SER A 3 17.80 -12.01 -10.92
CA SER A 3 18.64 -11.42 -11.99
C SER A 3 18.47 -9.90 -12.22
N LEU A 4 17.66 -9.20 -11.43
CA LEU A 4 17.42 -7.75 -11.58
C LEU A 4 17.92 -6.92 -10.39
N ALA A 5 18.41 -7.58 -9.34
CA ALA A 5 18.94 -6.92 -8.16
C ALA A 5 20.23 -6.17 -8.52
N GLY A 6 20.14 -4.84 -8.64
CA GLY A 6 21.28 -3.94 -8.80
C GLY A 6 21.31 -3.09 -10.08
N ARG A 7 20.34 -3.20 -10.99
CA ARG A 7 20.30 -2.35 -12.21
C ARG A 7 19.05 -1.48 -12.39
N GLU A 8 17.97 -1.78 -11.68
CA GLU A 8 16.78 -0.94 -11.75
C GLU A 8 16.84 0.08 -10.62
N SER A 9 17.07 1.33 -11.02
CA SER A 9 16.95 2.47 -10.11
C SER A 9 15.52 2.47 -9.55
N PRO A 10 15.32 2.53 -8.24
CA PRO A 10 13.98 2.51 -7.63
C PRO A 10 13.08 3.66 -8.14
N TYR A 11 13.71 4.74 -8.60
CA TYR A 11 13.07 5.84 -9.29
C TYR A 11 12.39 5.40 -10.60
N THR A 12 12.95 4.42 -11.31
CA THR A 12 12.37 3.83 -12.52
C THR A 12 11.07 3.11 -12.20
N THR A 13 11.03 2.23 -11.22
CA THR A 13 9.78 1.55 -10.84
C THR A 13 8.71 2.54 -10.36
N LEU A 14 9.11 3.56 -9.59
CA LEU A 14 8.22 4.61 -9.09
C LEU A 14 7.62 5.47 -10.21
N LEU A 15 8.34 5.71 -11.31
CA LEU A 15 7.88 6.50 -12.46
C LEU A 15 7.13 5.67 -13.50
N TYR A 16 7.63 4.48 -13.85
CA TYR A 16 7.05 3.69 -14.94
C TYR A 16 5.70 3.07 -14.57
N THR A 17 5.51 2.63 -13.33
CA THR A 17 4.25 2.02 -12.88
C THR A 17 3.05 2.95 -13.03
N PRO A 18 3.06 4.21 -12.53
CA PRO A 18 1.95 5.12 -12.72
C PRO A 18 1.77 5.56 -14.17
N VAL A 19 2.85 5.72 -14.95
CA VAL A 19 2.76 6.07 -16.38
C VAL A 19 2.04 4.98 -17.17
N VAL A 20 2.43 3.72 -16.97
CA VAL A 20 1.74 2.58 -17.60
C VAL A 20 0.28 2.53 -17.16
N GLY A 21 0.00 2.76 -15.87
CA GLY A 21 -1.36 2.86 -15.35
C GLY A 21 -2.19 3.94 -16.05
N VAL A 22 -1.66 5.16 -16.16
CA VAL A 22 -2.33 6.28 -16.83
C VAL A 22 -2.64 5.95 -18.29
N VAL A 23 -1.68 5.39 -19.02
CA VAL A 23 -1.89 5.01 -20.43
C VAL A 23 -2.94 3.90 -20.55
N ALA A 24 -2.82 2.84 -19.75
CA ALA A 24 -3.74 1.71 -19.81
C ALA A 24 -5.17 2.10 -19.43
N PHE A 25 -5.36 2.77 -18.29
CA PHE A 25 -6.67 3.22 -17.84
C PHE A 25 -7.24 4.34 -18.71
N GLY A 26 -6.40 5.25 -19.22
CA GLY A 26 -6.82 6.30 -20.15
C GLY A 26 -7.36 5.75 -21.47
N LEU A 27 -6.75 4.68 -22.00
CA LEU A 27 -7.24 4.01 -23.22
C LEU A 27 -8.53 3.21 -23.01
N MET A 28 -8.74 2.71 -21.80
CA MET A 28 -9.96 1.96 -21.42
C MET A 28 -11.13 2.86 -21.02
N LEU A 29 -10.90 4.16 -20.78
CA LEU A 29 -11.95 5.07 -20.41
C LEU A 29 -12.98 5.18 -21.54
N PRO A 30 -14.29 5.03 -21.26
CA PRO A 30 -15.29 5.43 -22.24
C PRO A 30 -15.18 6.94 -22.41
N TRP A 31 -14.79 7.42 -23.60
CA TRP A 31 -14.55 8.85 -23.90
C TRP A 31 -15.80 9.75 -23.78
N THR A 32 -16.87 9.21 -23.20
CA THR A 32 -18.14 9.86 -22.88
C THR A 32 -18.25 10.27 -21.40
N VAL A 33 -17.24 10.01 -20.56
CA VAL A 33 -17.26 10.42 -19.14
C VAL A 33 -17.23 11.94 -19.03
N SER A 34 -18.06 12.49 -18.15
CA SER A 34 -18.04 13.91 -17.79
C SER A 34 -16.74 14.29 -17.08
N TRP A 35 -16.25 15.50 -17.32
CA TRP A 35 -15.09 16.02 -16.61
C TRP A 35 -15.35 16.14 -15.09
N PRO A 36 -14.43 15.67 -14.24
CA PRO A 36 -14.56 15.78 -12.79
C PRO A 36 -14.55 17.24 -12.33
N SER A 37 -15.14 17.50 -11.16
CA SER A 37 -15.10 18.84 -10.57
C SER A 37 -13.68 19.21 -10.12
N ALA A 38 -13.41 20.51 -9.92
CA ALA A 38 -12.12 20.96 -9.38
C ALA A 38 -11.80 20.35 -8.00
N GLY A 39 -12.84 20.07 -7.19
CA GLY A 39 -12.69 19.40 -5.91
C GLY A 39 -12.25 17.94 -6.06
N ASP A 40 -12.85 17.21 -6.99
CA ASP A 40 -12.49 15.81 -7.26
C ASP A 40 -11.07 15.70 -7.78
N VAL A 41 -10.66 16.61 -8.67
CA VAL A 41 -9.28 16.69 -9.17
C VAL A 41 -8.30 16.96 -8.02
N ALA A 42 -8.63 17.87 -7.10
CA ALA A 42 -7.78 18.15 -5.95
C ALA A 42 -7.63 16.94 -5.02
N LEU A 43 -8.71 16.20 -4.76
CA LEU A 43 -8.68 14.98 -3.95
C LEU A 43 -7.85 13.87 -4.61
N VAL A 44 -8.02 13.67 -5.91
CA VAL A 44 -7.24 12.68 -6.68
C VAL A 44 -5.75 13.03 -6.68
N LEU A 45 -5.40 14.31 -6.86
CA LEU A 45 -4.01 14.76 -6.78
C LEU A 45 -3.43 14.56 -5.37
N ALA A 46 -4.19 14.88 -4.33
CA ALA A 46 -3.77 14.66 -2.94
C ALA A 46 -3.54 13.18 -2.64
N MET A 47 -4.47 12.31 -3.05
CA MET A 47 -4.31 10.85 -2.95
C MET A 47 -3.07 10.36 -3.72
N GLY A 48 -2.87 10.84 -4.95
CA GLY A 48 -1.70 10.50 -5.75
C GLY A 48 -0.39 10.93 -5.10
N ALA A 49 -0.33 12.13 -4.53
CA ALA A 49 0.84 12.62 -3.82
C ALA A 49 1.16 11.78 -2.57
N VAL A 50 0.15 11.51 -1.73
CA VAL A 50 0.32 10.67 -0.53
C VAL A 50 0.75 9.25 -0.91
N GLY A 51 0.13 8.66 -1.94
CA GLY A 51 0.50 7.34 -2.45
C GLY A 51 1.92 7.28 -3.01
N ALA A 52 2.35 8.30 -3.76
CA ALA A 52 3.71 8.39 -4.30
C ALA A 52 4.76 8.51 -3.18
N ILE A 53 4.50 9.35 -2.18
CA ILE A 53 5.37 9.49 -1.00
C ILE A 53 5.42 8.16 -0.23
N GLY A 54 4.28 7.53 0.01
CA GLY A 54 4.19 6.24 0.69
C GLY A 54 5.00 5.15 -0.02
N HIS A 55 4.85 5.03 -1.34
CA HIS A 55 5.64 4.09 -2.14
C HIS A 55 7.12 4.40 -2.14
N PHE A 56 7.51 5.69 -2.21
CA PHE A 56 8.91 6.09 -2.12
C PHE A 56 9.53 5.68 -0.78
N LEU A 57 8.82 5.94 0.33
CA LEU A 57 9.26 5.53 1.67
C LEU A 57 9.36 4.01 1.80
N LEU A 58 8.41 3.27 1.23
CA LEU A 58 8.42 1.81 1.24
C LEU A 58 9.63 1.25 0.48
N ILE A 59 9.91 1.80 -0.69
CA ILE A 59 11.10 1.47 -1.48
C ILE A 59 12.37 1.74 -0.66
N LYS A 60 12.46 2.92 -0.04
CA LYS A 60 13.59 3.25 0.84
C LYS A 60 13.70 2.33 2.05
N ALA A 61 12.60 1.88 2.61
CA ALA A 61 12.60 0.93 3.71
C ALA A 61 13.19 -0.42 3.25
N TYR A 62 12.77 -0.93 2.08
CA TYR A 62 13.30 -2.17 1.50
C TYR A 62 14.79 -2.08 1.07
N GLU A 63 15.32 -0.89 0.81
CA GLU A 63 16.76 -0.69 0.59
C GLU A 63 17.58 -0.86 1.88
N ASN A 64 17.00 -0.54 3.04
CA ASN A 64 17.71 -0.52 4.33
C ASN A 64 17.43 -1.74 5.21
N ALA A 65 16.28 -2.40 5.05
CA ALA A 65 15.87 -3.56 5.83
C ALA A 65 15.37 -4.69 4.91
N GLY A 66 15.61 -5.94 5.32
CA GLY A 66 15.20 -7.10 4.53
C GLY A 66 13.68 -7.26 4.50
N ALA A 67 13.14 -7.90 3.45
CA ALA A 67 11.69 -8.07 3.31
C ALA A 67 11.03 -8.82 4.48
N ALA A 68 11.76 -9.74 5.13
CA ALA A 68 11.29 -10.46 6.30
C ALA A 68 11.15 -9.56 7.55
N GLU A 69 11.94 -8.49 7.63
CA GLU A 69 11.91 -7.51 8.73
C GLU A 69 10.79 -6.48 8.54
N LEU A 70 10.42 -6.21 7.29
CA LEU A 70 9.33 -5.30 6.92
C LEU A 70 7.95 -5.98 6.85
N ALA A 71 7.89 -7.31 6.72
CA ALA A 71 6.64 -8.07 6.74
C ALA A 71 5.69 -7.72 7.91
N PRO A 72 6.16 -7.48 9.16
CA PRO A 72 5.32 -7.08 10.28
C PRO A 72 4.66 -5.71 10.10
N TYR A 73 5.31 -4.78 9.39
CA TYR A 73 4.72 -3.48 9.08
C TYR A 73 3.53 -3.63 8.12
N THR A 74 3.61 -4.55 7.15
CA THR A 74 2.48 -4.85 6.26
C THR A 74 1.28 -5.39 7.05
N TYR A 75 1.51 -6.22 8.05
CA TYR A 75 0.47 -6.74 8.94
C TYR A 75 -0.23 -5.64 9.75
N VAL A 76 0.53 -4.72 10.34
CA VAL A 76 -0.05 -3.56 11.03
C VAL A 76 -0.80 -2.65 10.07
N HIS A 77 -0.29 -2.46 8.85
CA HIS A 77 -0.97 -1.69 7.82
C HIS A 77 -2.33 -2.29 7.45
N ILE A 78 -2.42 -3.62 7.27
CA ILE A 78 -3.70 -4.30 6.98
C ILE A 78 -4.72 -4.05 8.10
N LEU A 79 -4.31 -4.20 9.37
CA LEU A 79 -5.19 -3.96 10.51
C LEU A 79 -5.64 -2.49 10.58
N SER A 80 -4.72 -1.54 10.40
CA SER A 80 -5.02 -0.11 10.38
C SER A 80 -5.96 0.27 9.23
N SER A 81 -5.78 -0.32 8.05
CA SER A 81 -6.65 -0.10 6.89
C SER A 81 -8.06 -0.62 7.16
N ALA A 82 -8.22 -1.81 7.75
CA ALA A 82 -9.52 -2.34 8.14
C ALA A 82 -10.20 -1.48 9.22
N ALA A 83 -9.43 -1.01 10.22
CA ALA A 83 -9.94 -0.14 11.27
C ALA A 83 -10.41 1.22 10.74
N LEU A 84 -9.63 1.84 9.83
CA LEU A 84 -10.04 3.07 9.15
C LEU A 84 -11.24 2.84 8.22
N GLY A 85 -11.27 1.70 7.51
CA GLY A 85 -12.42 1.21 6.74
C GLY A 85 -13.72 1.28 7.54
N TYR A 86 -13.70 0.62 8.70
CA TYR A 86 -14.81 0.63 9.63
C TYR A 86 -15.12 2.03 10.20
N ALA A 87 -14.10 2.79 10.61
CA ALA A 87 -14.30 4.08 11.29
C ALA A 87 -14.84 5.19 10.38
N VAL A 88 -14.43 5.21 9.10
CA VAL A 88 -14.78 6.28 8.15
C VAL A 88 -15.98 5.88 7.28
N TRP A 89 -16.08 4.61 6.87
CA TRP A 89 -17.12 4.14 5.95
C TRP A 89 -18.14 3.19 6.59
N GLY A 90 -17.91 2.72 7.82
CA GLY A 90 -18.80 1.78 8.49
C GLY A 90 -18.71 0.35 7.96
N ASP A 91 -17.66 0.03 7.19
CA ASP A 91 -17.46 -1.30 6.62
C ASP A 91 -17.17 -2.31 7.74
N VAL A 92 -18.19 -3.09 8.12
CA VAL A 92 -18.08 -4.11 9.16
C VAL A 92 -17.32 -5.30 8.57
N PRO A 93 -16.15 -5.68 9.14
CA PRO A 93 -15.43 -6.85 8.68
C PRO A 93 -16.26 -8.12 8.87
N ASP A 94 -16.29 -8.98 7.85
CA ASP A 94 -16.96 -10.27 7.91
C ASP A 94 -16.20 -11.26 8.81
N LEU A 95 -16.79 -12.45 9.02
CA LEU A 95 -16.20 -13.48 9.88
C LEU A 95 -14.78 -13.88 9.42
N TRP A 96 -14.54 -13.91 8.11
CA TRP A 96 -13.23 -14.29 7.57
C TRP A 96 -12.20 -13.18 7.77
N ALA A 97 -12.58 -11.91 7.59
CA ALA A 97 -11.76 -10.76 7.89
C ALA A 97 -11.41 -10.70 9.39
N ALA A 98 -12.35 -11.03 10.27
CA ALA A 98 -12.10 -11.11 11.71
C ALA A 98 -11.10 -12.23 12.08
N VAL A 99 -11.26 -13.42 11.49
CA VAL A 99 -10.31 -14.53 11.68
C VAL A 99 -8.92 -14.17 11.16
N GLY A 100 -8.83 -13.56 9.97
CA GLY A 100 -7.57 -13.07 9.41
C GLY A 100 -6.91 -12.03 10.31
N ALA A 101 -7.68 -11.06 10.81
CA ALA A 101 -7.19 -10.02 11.71
C ALA A 101 -6.62 -10.61 13.01
N LEU A 102 -7.27 -11.64 13.59
CA LEU A 102 -6.77 -12.34 14.77
C LEU A 102 -5.43 -13.04 14.51
N VAL A 103 -5.28 -13.71 13.37
CA VAL A 103 -4.01 -14.37 12.99
C VAL A 103 -2.90 -13.36 12.81
N ILE A 104 -3.20 -12.23 12.15
CA ILE A 104 -2.25 -11.13 11.93
C ILE A 104 -1.83 -10.50 13.27
N ALA A 105 -2.79 -10.19 14.14
CA ALA A 105 -2.53 -9.63 15.47
C ALA A 105 -1.70 -10.59 16.35
N GLY A 106 -2.04 -11.88 16.35
CA GLY A 106 -1.29 -12.91 17.07
C GLY A 106 0.15 -13.07 16.56
N SER A 107 0.34 -13.03 15.25
CA SER A 107 1.67 -13.10 14.63
C SER A 107 2.52 -11.87 14.98
N GLY A 108 1.92 -10.67 14.97
CA GLY A 108 2.57 -9.43 15.37
C GLY A 108 2.99 -9.42 16.85
N LEU A 109 2.09 -9.85 17.74
CA LEU A 109 2.37 -10.00 19.18
C LEU A 109 3.49 -11.01 19.43
N TRP A 110 3.45 -12.17 18.77
CA TRP A 110 4.49 -13.19 18.91
C TRP A 110 5.86 -12.66 18.48
N LEU A 111 5.93 -11.93 17.37
CA LEU A 111 7.19 -11.34 16.91
C LEU A 111 7.72 -10.26 17.88
N ALA A 112 6.85 -9.38 18.38
CA ALA A 112 7.22 -8.35 19.36
C ALA A 112 7.78 -8.98 20.65
N MET A 113 7.14 -10.03 21.15
CA MET A 113 7.63 -10.79 22.31
C MET A 113 8.97 -11.49 22.04
N ARG A 114 9.21 -11.93 20.80
CA ARG A 114 10.45 -12.58 20.39
C ARG A 114 11.62 -11.60 20.31
N GLN A 115 11.37 -10.38 19.83
CA GLN A 115 12.36 -9.31 19.78
C GLN A 115 12.71 -8.75 21.17
N SER A 116 11.77 -8.74 22.12
CA SER A 116 12.02 -8.30 23.50
C SER A 116 12.86 -9.29 24.34
N LYS A 117 13.12 -10.50 23.85
CA LYS A 117 13.88 -11.55 24.56
C LYS A 117 15.28 -11.81 23.98
N GLY A 118 15.68 -11.10 22.93
CA GLY A 118 17.05 -11.10 22.38
C GLY A 118 17.79 -9.86 22.81
#